data_AF-A0A6V8K651-F1
#
_entry.id   AF-A0A6V8K651-F1
#
_cell.length_a   1.000
_cell.length_b   1.000
_cell.length_c   1.000
_cell.angle_alpha   90.00
_cell.angle_beta   90.00
_cell.angle_gamma   90.00
#
_symmetry.space_group_name_H-M   'P 1'
#
loop_
_entity.id
_entity.type
_entity.pdbx_description
1 polymer ?
#
loop_
_entity_poly.entity_id
_entity_poly.type
_entity_poly.pdbx_seq_one_letter_code
_entity_poly.pdbx_strand_id
1 'polypeptide(L)'
;MTAHSSTPAKSRTYLAQDVADGLNQAADDIFDAVNAGDSGLRDALNLMVNATMAYLRGQADDLRQVVEANYSAPHDDVRSWTSEATS
;
A
#
# COMPACT_ATOMS: atom_id res chain seq x y z
N MET A 1 7.24 39.22 -21.55
CA MET A 1 7.41 38.32 -20.39
C MET A 1 6.01 38.00 -19.87
N THR A 2 5.46 36.83 -20.22
CA THR A 2 4.13 36.38 -19.79
C THR A 2 4.26 35.56 -18.52
N ALA A 3 3.80 36.12 -17.39
CA ALA A 3 3.74 35.41 -16.12
C ALA A 3 2.76 34.24 -16.23
N HIS A 4 3.26 33.01 -16.09
CA HIS A 4 2.43 31.84 -15.87
C HIS A 4 2.00 31.83 -14.39
N SER A 5 0.79 32.29 -14.13
CA SER A 5 0.17 32.10 -12.81
C SER A 5 -0.14 30.61 -12.65
N SER A 6 0.73 29.89 -11.94
CA SER A 6 0.43 28.53 -11.49
C SER A 6 -0.69 28.60 -10.45
N THR A 7 -1.89 28.14 -10.82
CA THR A 7 -2.99 27.95 -9.88
C THR A 7 -2.51 27.01 -8.77
N PRO A 8 -2.59 27.39 -7.48
CA PRO A 8 -2.23 26.48 -6.40
C PRO A 8 -3.11 25.23 -6.49
N ALA A 9 -2.46 24.06 -6.56
CA ALA A 9 -3.16 22.79 -6.52
C ALA A 9 -3.99 22.75 -5.23
N LYS A 10 -5.32 22.64 -5.35
CA LYS A 10 -6.19 22.47 -4.18
C LYS A 10 -5.77 21.17 -3.48
N SER A 11 -5.21 21.30 -2.30
CA SER A 11 -4.96 20.17 -1.40
C SER A 11 -6.32 19.56 -1.07
N ARG A 12 -6.58 18.37 -1.60
CA ARG A 12 -7.81 17.64 -1.30
C ARG A 12 -7.53 16.81 -0.04
N THR A 13 -8.26 17.12 1.03
CA THR A 13 -8.19 16.36 2.27
C THR A 13 -9.11 15.15 2.15
N TYR A 14 -8.58 13.97 2.44
CA TYR A 14 -9.33 12.71 2.46
C TYR A 14 -9.38 12.17 3.88
N LEU A 15 -10.47 11.48 4.23
CA LEU A 15 -10.51 10.74 5.47
C LEU A 15 -9.62 9.51 5.37
N ALA A 16 -9.12 9.02 6.50
CA ALA A 16 -8.32 7.80 6.54
C ALA A 16 -9.08 6.60 5.94
N GLN A 17 -10.41 6.56 6.06
CA GLN A 17 -11.23 5.53 5.42
C GLN A 17 -11.20 5.65 3.89
N ASP A 18 -11.29 6.87 3.34
CA ASP A 18 -11.33 7.09 1.88
C ASP A 18 -10.01 6.64 1.23
N VAL A 19 -8.90 6.84 1.93
CA VAL A 19 -7.58 6.38 1.50
C VAL A 19 -7.49 4.86 1.58
N ALA A 20 -7.97 4.25 2.66
CA ALA A 20 -7.98 2.78 2.80
C ALA A 20 -8.84 2.13 1.71
N ASP A 21 -10.04 2.65 1.47
CA ASP A 21 -10.97 2.13 0.46
C ASP A 21 -10.37 2.25 -0.94
N GLY A 22 -9.77 3.40 -1.26
CA GLY A 22 -9.10 3.60 -2.55
C GLY A 22 -7.89 2.69 -2.77
N LEU A 23 -7.12 2.42 -1.71
CA LEU A 23 -5.97 1.51 -1.77
C LEU A 23 -6.40 0.05 -1.95
N ASN A 24 -7.44 -0.39 -1.23
CA ASN A 24 -8.02 -1.72 -1.41
C ASN A 24 -8.56 -1.91 -2.83
N GLN A 25 -9.31 -0.94 -3.35
CA GLN A 25 -9.83 -1.00 -4.72
C GLN A 25 -8.69 -1.08 -5.74
N ALA A 26 -7.62 -0.30 -5.57
CA ALA A 26 -6.48 -0.35 -6.47
C ALA A 26 -5.73 -1.70 -6.40
N ALA A 27 -5.66 -2.32 -5.21
CA ALA A 27 -5.08 -3.65 -5.06
C ALA A 27 -5.92 -4.70 -5.82
N ASP A 28 -7.25 -4.67 -5.66
CA ASP A 28 -8.17 -5.57 -6.37
C ASP A 28 -8.10 -5.38 -7.90
N ASP A 29 -8.08 -4.15 -8.39
CA ASP A 29 -7.95 -3.85 -9.83
C ASP A 29 -6.64 -4.41 -10.42
N ILE A 30 -5.54 -4.37 -9.65
CA ILE A 30 -4.26 -4.94 -10.07
C ILE A 30 -4.34 -6.48 -10.10
N PHE A 31 -4.96 -7.12 -9.10
CA PHE A 31 -5.18 -8.58 -9.12
C PHE A 31 -5.89 -9.04 -10.37
N ASP A 32 -7.00 -8.37 -10.67
CA ASP A 32 -7.82 -8.68 -11.83
C ASP A 32 -7.05 -8.46 -13.13
N ALA A 33 -6.19 -7.42 -13.19
CA ALA A 33 -5.43 -7.08 -14.39
C ALA A 33 -4.30 -8.07 -14.72
N VAL A 34 -3.63 -8.66 -13.71
CA VAL A 34 -2.44 -9.49 -13.95
C VAL A 34 -2.72 -10.99 -14.04
N ASN A 35 -3.95 -11.44 -13.74
CA ASN A 35 -4.31 -12.86 -13.65
C ASN A 35 -3.25 -13.67 -12.86
N ALA A 36 -2.74 -13.06 -11.78
CA ALA A 36 -1.69 -13.66 -10.96
C ALA A 36 -2.24 -14.84 -10.17
N GLY A 37 -1.44 -15.89 -10.02
CA GLY A 37 -1.74 -16.98 -9.09
C GLY A 37 -1.92 -16.48 -7.65
N ASP A 38 -2.54 -17.32 -6.82
CA ASP A 38 -3.34 -16.87 -5.68
C ASP A 38 -2.63 -16.26 -4.46
N SER A 39 -1.30 -16.35 -4.30
CA SER A 39 -0.65 -16.04 -3.01
C SER A 39 0.29 -14.83 -3.02
N GLY A 40 1.43 -14.90 -3.72
CA GLY A 40 2.54 -13.95 -3.49
C GLY A 40 2.21 -12.49 -3.80
N LEU A 41 1.52 -12.22 -4.92
CA LEU A 41 1.10 -10.85 -5.25
C LEU A 41 0.02 -10.35 -4.28
N ARG A 42 -0.88 -11.25 -3.84
CA ARG A 42 -1.97 -10.98 -2.86
C ARG A 42 -1.43 -10.47 -1.55
N ASP A 43 -0.45 -11.17 -1.04
CA ASP A 43 0.15 -10.81 0.23
C ASP A 43 0.97 -9.51 0.10
N ALA A 44 1.64 -9.29 -1.03
CA ALA A 44 2.40 -8.07 -1.29
C ALA A 44 1.51 -6.81 -1.36
N LEU A 45 0.36 -6.88 -2.06
CA LEU A 45 -0.55 -5.74 -2.15
C LEU A 45 -1.27 -5.48 -0.83
N ASN A 46 -1.70 -6.53 -0.12
CA ASN A 46 -2.25 -6.38 1.24
C ASN A 46 -1.25 -5.72 2.19
N LEU A 47 0.03 -6.12 2.13
CA LEU A 47 1.08 -5.51 2.94
C LEU A 47 1.27 -4.02 2.59
N MET A 48 1.22 -3.66 1.31
CA MET A 48 1.33 -2.27 0.85
C MET A 48 0.18 -1.41 1.38
N VAL A 49 -1.06 -1.90 1.34
CA VAL A 49 -2.23 -1.17 1.87
C VAL A 49 -2.07 -0.95 3.38
N ASN A 50 -1.75 -2.01 4.12
CA ASN A 50 -1.58 -1.95 5.57
C ASN A 50 -0.44 -1.00 5.99
N ALA A 51 0.70 -1.07 5.30
CA ALA A 51 1.84 -0.20 5.57
C ALA A 51 1.51 1.27 5.33
N THR A 52 0.84 1.57 4.21
CA THR A 52 0.42 2.93 3.86
C THR A 52 -0.50 3.51 4.92
N MET A 53 -1.47 2.73 5.39
CA MET A 53 -2.39 3.17 6.46
C MET A 53 -1.70 3.37 7.80
N ALA A 54 -0.75 2.51 8.16
CA ALA A 54 0.02 2.64 9.39
C ALA A 54 0.89 3.91 9.39
N TYR A 55 1.52 4.23 8.26
CA TYR A 55 2.32 5.45 8.11
C TYR A 55 1.45 6.72 8.17
N LEU A 56 0.31 6.74 7.47
CA LEU A 56 -0.60 7.88 7.49
C LEU A 56 -1.21 8.15 8.87
N ARG A 57 -1.34 7.12 9.70
CA ARG A 57 -1.85 7.23 11.09
C ARG A 57 -0.74 7.45 12.12
N GLY A 58 0.54 7.45 11.73
CA GLY A 58 1.67 7.53 12.65
C GLY A 58 1.79 6.34 13.61
N GLN A 59 1.30 5.17 13.17
CA GLN A 59 1.31 3.92 13.95
C GLN A 59 2.56 3.08 13.70
N ALA A 60 3.28 3.37 12.61
CA ALA A 60 4.55 2.76 12.27
C ALA A 60 5.45 3.79 11.57
N ASP A 61 6.75 3.64 11.76
CA ASP A 61 7.80 4.41 11.09
C ASP A 61 8.47 3.60 9.96
N ASP A 62 8.33 2.28 9.99
CA ASP A 62 8.89 1.37 8.99
C ASP A 62 8.05 0.10 8.76
N LEU A 63 8.42 -0.65 7.71
CA LEU A 63 7.70 -1.85 7.29
C LEU A 63 7.81 -2.98 8.30
N ARG A 64 8.88 -3.02 9.10
CA ARG A 64 9.08 -4.07 10.11
C ARG A 64 8.03 -3.95 11.20
N GLN A 65 7.79 -2.73 11.70
CA GLN A 65 6.75 -2.46 12.67
C GLN A 65 5.36 -2.80 12.13
N VAL A 66 5.10 -2.54 10.84
CA VAL A 66 3.84 -2.93 10.18
C VAL A 66 3.69 -4.45 10.17
N VAL A 67 4.74 -5.19 9.81
CA VAL A 67 4.70 -6.65 9.77
C VAL A 67 4.47 -7.23 11.16
N GLU A 68 5.25 -6.79 12.15
CA GLU A 68 5.12 -7.25 13.54
C GLU A 68 3.74 -6.94 14.15
N ALA A 69 3.10 -5.85 13.72
CA ALA A 69 1.78 -5.45 14.22
C ALA A 69 0.61 -6.16 13.52
N ASN A 70 0.75 -6.57 12.26
CA ASN A 70 -0.37 -7.07 11.44
C ASN A 70 -0.28 -8.55 11.09
N TYR A 71 0.88 -9.18 11.26
CA TYR A 71 1.12 -10.57 10.87
C TYR A 71 1.67 -11.37 12.05
N SER A 72 1.17 -12.59 12.23
CA SER A 72 1.72 -13.56 13.17
C SER A 72 3.00 -14.23 12.68
N ALA A 73 3.55 -13.76 11.55
CA ALA A 73 4.74 -14.29 10.90
C ALA A 73 5.93 -13.32 11.07
N PRO A 74 7.16 -13.84 11.27
CA PRO A 74 8.38 -13.02 11.23
C PRO A 74 8.49 -12.18 9.95
N HIS A 75 9.12 -11.01 10.06
CA HIS A 75 9.38 -10.11 8.93
C HIS A 75 10.05 -10.80 7.73
N ASP A 76 10.97 -11.74 7.99
CA ASP A 76 11.68 -12.45 6.92
C ASP A 76 10.77 -13.43 6.17
N ASP A 77 9.75 -13.99 6.82
CA ASP A 77 8.76 -14.85 6.18
C ASP A 77 7.83 -14.03 5.29
N VAL A 78 7.37 -12.86 5.75
CA VAL A 78 6.56 -11.93 4.94
C VAL A 78 7.35 -11.40 3.74
N ARG A 79 8.65 -11.14 3.92
CA ARG A 79 9.54 -10.75 2.83
C ARG A 79 9.64 -11.85 1.78
N SER A 80 9.64 -13.13 2.18
CA SER A 80 9.71 -14.25 1.25
C SER A 80 8.52 -14.31 0.28
N TRP A 81 7.32 -13.93 0.74
CA TRP A 81 6.09 -13.88 -0.07
C TRP A 81 6.19 -12.89 -1.24
N THR A 82 6.97 -11.82 -1.05
CA THR A 82 7.19 -10.79 -2.09
C THR A 82 8.27 -11.18 -3.11
N SER A 83 9.21 -12.05 -2.74
CA SER A 83 10.25 -12.53 -3.67
C SER A 83 9.75 -13.60 -4.65
N GLU A 84 8.77 -14.42 -4.25
CA GLU A 84 8.18 -15.43 -5.14
C GLU A 84 7.41 -14.80 -6.31
N ALA A 85 6.89 -13.58 -6.16
CA ALA A 85 6.18 -12.85 -7.23
C ALA A 85 7.09 -12.39 -8.40
N THR A 86 8.42 -12.54 -8.27
CA THR A 86 9.39 -12.11 -9.30
C THR A 86 10.16 -13.26 -9.96
N SER A 87 9.82 -14.52 -9.65
CA SER A 87 10.47 -15.71 -10.22
C SER A 87 9.73 -16.28 -11.43
#